data_AF-A0A957KRU1-F1
#
_entry.id   AF-A0A957KRU1-F1
#
_cell.length_a   1.000
_cell.length_b   1.000
_cell.length_c   1.000
_cell.angle_alpha   90.00
_cell.angle_beta   90.00
_cell.angle_gamma   90.00
#
_symmetry.space_group_name_H-M   'P 1'
#
loop_
_entity.id
_entity.type
_entity.pdbx_description
1 polymer ?
#
loop_
_entity_poly.entity_id
_entity_poly.type
_entity_poly.pdbx_seq_one_letter_code
_entity_poly.pdbx_strand_id
1 'polypeptide(L)'
;MTIKVDERNIYLHDVALSEALASWHAALDAAGLLDTLPGETIALDQALGRVTAEPVWARISSPHYHAAAMDGYAVRAEETRGATETSPRLLKIGSRAHPVDTGDPLPPDTNAVIKIEDTHIVTQDGVEHIEILASTPPWRYVRPMGEDMVATELVLPANHRIRPQDIGAIAGCGHTQVTVYRRPRVAIIPTGTELVKPGESLKPGAIIEYNSLVLGALAEEAGAVVTRLPIEIDVRAAIKATVEQALATHDLVVVNAGSSAGSEDFTASIVAELGTLCVHGIAMRPGHPVILGVANGKAIAGIPGFPVSAAMTFDIIVRPLLYRWQGQLPPDLPKLDAVLTRKVLSPMGEDEFMRVALGRVGDRIVATPLSSGSGVIMSLVKADGIVTIPRFSEGHHAGETVTVDLLRSPRIIDNTIVAIGSHDMTLDLLADLLQRKHPTLRLSSSHVGSVSGLLALQRNEAHLAGSHLLDEESGEYNTGYIQRMLVDHGVHVVLLGFVNRTQGLIVPKGNPKGLGALDDLLRDDVVFVNRQRGAGTRVLLDYELKKRAINARQIQG
;
A
#
# COMPACT_ATOMS: atom_id res chain seq x y z
N MET A 1 -14.73 45.18 -25.87
CA MET A 1 -13.42 44.79 -25.31
C MET A 1 -13.20 43.33 -25.65
N THR A 2 -12.33 43.08 -26.62
CA THR A 2 -12.05 41.77 -27.19
C THR A 2 -11.11 41.04 -26.24
N ILE A 3 -11.58 39.97 -25.60
CA ILE A 3 -10.74 39.11 -24.77
C ILE A 3 -9.83 38.34 -25.72
N LYS A 4 -8.51 38.63 -25.65
CA LYS A 4 -7.48 37.85 -26.35
C LYS A 4 -7.54 36.41 -25.85
N VAL A 5 -7.72 35.47 -26.77
CA VAL A 5 -7.75 34.02 -26.53
C VAL A 5 -6.33 33.42 -26.50
N ASP A 6 -5.29 34.26 -26.63
CA ASP A 6 -3.95 33.85 -27.07
C ASP A 6 -2.89 33.63 -25.97
N GLU A 7 -3.27 33.57 -24.69
CA GLU A 7 -2.34 33.28 -23.57
C GLU A 7 -2.67 31.98 -22.83
N ARG A 8 -3.38 31.05 -23.49
CA ARG A 8 -3.57 29.70 -22.97
C ARG A 8 -2.40 28.83 -23.41
N ASN A 9 -1.31 28.82 -22.62
CA ASN A 9 -0.26 27.78 -22.71
C ASN A 9 -0.83 26.44 -22.24
N ILE A 10 -1.75 25.86 -23.03
CA ILE A 10 -2.31 24.53 -22.83
C ILE A 10 -1.22 23.55 -23.27
N TYR A 11 -0.52 22.99 -22.29
CA TYR A 11 0.38 21.84 -22.41
C TYR A 11 1.39 21.92 -23.56
N LEU A 12 2.45 22.68 -23.31
CA LEU A 12 3.66 22.68 -24.15
C LEU A 12 4.34 21.31 -24.03
N HIS A 13 3.88 20.34 -24.84
CA HIS A 13 4.44 19.00 -25.06
C HIS A 13 4.30 18.01 -23.88
N ASP A 14 3.34 17.09 -23.99
CA ASP A 14 3.26 15.95 -23.06
C ASP A 14 4.52 15.09 -23.15
N VAL A 15 5.29 15.08 -22.05
CA VAL A 15 6.55 14.36 -21.96
C VAL A 15 6.31 12.93 -21.48
N ALA A 16 7.06 11.98 -22.04
CA ALA A 16 7.06 10.61 -21.55
C ALA A 16 7.38 10.55 -20.04
N LEU A 17 6.74 9.67 -19.27
CA LEU A 17 7.08 9.50 -17.85
C LEU A 17 8.60 9.30 -17.61
N SER A 18 9.25 8.47 -18.44
CA SER A 18 10.70 8.24 -18.36
C SER A 18 11.54 9.49 -18.63
N GLU A 19 11.13 10.32 -19.59
CA GLU A 19 11.83 11.56 -19.95
C GLU A 19 11.60 12.64 -18.89
N ALA A 20 10.38 12.72 -18.34
CA ALA A 20 10.03 13.63 -17.24
C ALA A 20 10.88 13.33 -15.99
N LEU A 21 11.00 12.05 -15.62
CA LEU A 21 11.85 11.61 -14.50
C LEU A 21 13.33 11.89 -14.78
N ALA A 22 13.82 11.62 -15.99
CA ALA A 22 15.19 11.91 -16.36
C ALA A 22 15.51 13.42 -16.27
N SER A 23 14.62 14.28 -16.77
CA SER A 23 14.77 15.73 -16.71
C SER A 23 14.78 16.24 -15.27
N TRP A 24 13.88 15.74 -14.41
CA TRP A 24 13.83 16.17 -13.02
C TRP A 24 15.05 15.68 -12.23
N HIS A 25 15.47 14.42 -12.42
CA HIS A 25 16.67 13.89 -11.80
C HIS A 25 17.93 14.65 -12.23
N ALA A 26 18.05 15.04 -13.51
CA ALA A 26 19.18 15.85 -13.95
C ALA A 26 19.26 17.21 -13.23
N ALA A 27 18.11 17.87 -13.02
CA ALA A 27 18.06 19.13 -12.27
C ALA A 27 18.35 18.93 -10.77
N LEU A 28 17.86 17.85 -10.17
CA LEU A 28 18.16 17.49 -8.78
C LEU A 28 19.66 17.21 -8.60
N ASP A 29 20.26 16.45 -9.52
CA ASP A 29 21.69 16.14 -9.50
C ASP A 29 22.55 17.40 -9.63
N ALA A 30 22.21 18.30 -10.57
CA ALA A 30 22.87 19.59 -10.72
C ALA A 30 22.78 20.48 -9.47
N ALA A 31 21.74 20.29 -8.65
CA ALA A 31 21.56 20.98 -7.37
C ALA A 31 22.16 20.22 -6.16
N GLY A 32 22.79 19.05 -6.37
CA GLY A 32 23.31 18.21 -5.29
C GLY A 32 22.21 17.57 -4.43
N LEU A 33 21.03 17.36 -5.00
CA LEU A 33 19.83 16.84 -4.33
C LEU A 33 19.53 15.39 -4.69
N LEU A 34 20.37 14.73 -5.48
CA LEU A 34 20.17 13.32 -5.84
C LEU A 34 20.96 12.34 -4.95
N ASP A 35 21.88 12.85 -4.15
CA ASP A 35 22.66 12.08 -3.18
C ASP A 35 21.84 11.69 -1.96
N THR A 36 22.32 10.70 -1.21
CA THR A 36 21.75 10.35 0.09
C THR A 36 21.85 11.52 1.06
N LEU A 37 20.84 11.69 1.91
CA LEU A 37 20.86 12.72 2.94
C LEU A 37 21.98 12.47 3.97
N PRO A 38 22.38 13.48 4.75
CA PRO A 38 23.38 13.30 5.80
C PRO A 38 22.99 12.24 6.84
N GLY A 39 23.99 11.56 7.41
CA GLY A 39 23.81 10.65 8.54
C GLY A 39 23.52 11.38 9.86
N GLU A 40 22.79 10.71 10.75
CA GLU A 40 22.59 11.06 12.15
C GLU A 40 22.81 9.83 13.04
N THR A 41 23.34 10.05 14.24
CA THR A 41 23.56 8.97 15.20
C THR A 41 22.38 8.86 16.15
N ILE A 42 21.78 7.68 16.24
CA ILE A 42 20.62 7.41 17.09
C ILE A 42 20.85 6.20 18.00
N ALA A 43 20.08 6.13 19.08
CA ALA A 43 20.06 4.95 19.96
C ALA A 43 19.50 3.72 19.23
N LEU A 44 19.96 2.52 19.62
CA LEU A 44 19.57 1.27 18.95
C LEU A 44 18.07 0.93 19.05
N ASP A 45 17.42 1.32 20.14
CA ASP A 45 15.98 1.14 20.34
C ASP A 45 15.11 1.99 19.38
N GLN A 46 15.71 2.99 18.73
CA GLN A 46 15.08 3.83 17.70
C GLN A 46 15.52 3.44 16.27
N ALA A 47 16.38 2.43 16.12
CA ALA A 47 17.01 2.10 14.85
C ALA A 47 16.17 1.20 13.94
N LEU A 48 15.13 0.54 14.47
CA LEU A 48 14.30 -0.38 13.68
C LEU A 48 13.72 0.31 12.44
N GLY A 49 13.96 -0.27 11.26
CA GLY A 49 13.47 0.23 9.98
C GLY A 49 14.22 1.43 9.40
N ARG A 50 15.19 2.00 10.14
CA ARG A 50 16.13 3.02 9.64
C ARG A 50 17.18 2.37 8.73
N VAL A 51 17.92 3.19 7.98
CA VAL A 51 18.93 2.72 7.02
C VAL A 51 20.30 3.21 7.44
N THR A 52 21.27 2.30 7.55
CA THR A 52 22.65 2.64 7.93
C THR A 52 23.27 3.62 6.92
N ALA A 53 23.81 4.74 7.41
CA ALA A 53 24.53 5.70 6.57
C ALA A 53 26.00 5.30 6.38
N GLU A 54 26.52 4.51 7.31
CA GLU A 54 27.90 4.07 7.38
C GLU A 54 27.95 2.57 7.72
N PRO A 55 29.01 1.84 7.34
CA PRO A 55 29.19 0.46 7.76
C PRO A 55 29.32 0.35 9.29
N VAL A 56 28.72 -0.70 9.86
CA VAL A 56 28.88 -1.05 11.28
C VAL A 56 29.95 -2.12 11.40
N TRP A 57 31.07 -1.77 12.03
CA TRP A 57 32.17 -2.67 12.31
C TRP A 57 32.13 -3.15 13.77
N ALA A 58 32.38 -4.43 14.01
CA ALA A 58 32.41 -4.99 15.35
C ALA A 58 33.52 -4.34 16.20
N ARG A 59 33.17 -3.85 17.40
CA ARG A 59 34.14 -3.30 18.37
C ARG A 59 34.70 -4.39 19.29
N ILE A 60 33.88 -5.39 19.57
CA ILE A 60 34.21 -6.54 20.40
C ILE A 60 33.79 -7.82 19.67
N SER A 61 34.48 -8.92 19.98
CA SER A 61 34.05 -10.23 19.53
C SER A 61 32.81 -10.69 20.31
N SER A 62 31.96 -11.49 19.67
CA SER A 62 30.83 -12.18 20.30
C SER A 62 31.05 -13.70 20.16
N PRO A 63 31.17 -14.46 21.26
CA PRO A 63 31.49 -13.99 22.61
C PRO A 63 32.89 -13.32 22.66
N HIS A 64 33.15 -12.50 23.67
CA HIS A 64 34.43 -11.79 23.85
C HIS A 64 35.47 -12.58 24.67
N TYR A 65 35.16 -13.84 24.98
CA TYR A 65 36.01 -14.82 25.64
C TYR A 65 35.60 -16.23 25.20
N HIS A 66 36.42 -17.23 25.52
CA HIS A 66 36.03 -18.63 25.35
C HIS A 66 35.02 -19.00 26.44
N ALA A 67 33.79 -19.31 26.06
CA ALA A 67 32.70 -19.57 27.00
C ALA A 67 32.35 -21.06 27.06
N ALA A 68 31.88 -21.54 28.20
CA ALA A 68 31.30 -22.87 28.31
C ALA A 68 30.01 -22.93 27.49
N ALA A 69 29.85 -23.95 26.65
CA ALA A 69 28.66 -24.14 25.84
C ALA A 69 27.56 -24.92 26.57
N MET A 70 27.90 -25.56 27.69
CA MET A 70 27.04 -26.43 28.48
C MET A 70 27.41 -26.30 29.97
N ASP A 71 26.46 -26.58 30.86
CA ASP A 71 26.71 -26.70 32.30
C ASP A 71 27.53 -27.96 32.59
N GLY A 72 28.53 -27.85 33.47
CA GLY A 72 29.37 -28.99 33.85
C GLY A 72 30.73 -28.57 34.40
N TYR A 73 31.79 -29.19 33.91
CA TYR A 73 33.15 -28.95 34.39
C TYR A 73 34.13 -28.64 33.27
N ALA A 74 34.76 -27.46 33.35
CA ALA A 74 35.89 -27.10 32.51
C ALA A 74 37.14 -27.85 32.94
N VAL A 75 37.82 -28.46 31.97
CA VAL A 75 38.96 -29.35 32.16
C VAL A 75 40.04 -29.09 31.11
N ARG A 76 41.23 -29.66 31.36
CA ARG A 76 42.24 -29.90 30.33
C ARG A 76 41.90 -31.19 29.60
N ALA A 77 41.56 -31.11 28.33
CA ALA A 77 41.22 -32.26 27.49
C ALA A 77 42.30 -33.36 27.58
N GLU A 78 43.57 -32.98 27.70
CA GLU A 78 44.71 -33.90 27.83
C GLU A 78 44.64 -34.78 29.09
N GLU A 79 44.07 -34.27 30.18
CA GLU A 79 43.93 -34.99 31.45
C GLU A 79 42.76 -35.98 31.45
N THR A 80 41.88 -35.89 30.45
CA THR A 80 40.77 -36.84 30.25
C THR A 80 41.19 -38.08 29.48
N ARG A 81 42.39 -38.09 28.87
CA ARG A 81 42.85 -39.14 27.97
C ARG A 81 42.84 -40.53 28.62
N GLY A 82 42.25 -41.48 27.91
CA GLY A 82 42.16 -42.87 28.33
C GLY A 82 41.02 -43.15 29.33
N ALA A 83 40.19 -42.15 29.67
CA ALA A 83 38.92 -42.41 30.34
C ALA A 83 38.01 -43.24 29.42
N THR A 84 37.50 -44.35 29.96
CA THR A 84 36.53 -45.26 29.34
C THR A 84 35.58 -45.79 30.42
N GLU A 85 34.44 -46.37 30.05
CA GLU A 85 33.49 -46.95 31.02
C GLU A 85 34.15 -48.01 31.93
N THR A 86 35.07 -48.80 31.39
CA THR A 86 35.81 -49.83 32.12
C THR A 86 37.03 -49.32 32.88
N SER A 87 37.43 -48.07 32.64
CA SER A 87 38.58 -47.41 33.29
C SER A 87 38.24 -45.93 33.48
N PRO A 88 37.34 -45.60 34.42
CA PRO A 88 36.96 -44.22 34.71
C PRO A 88 38.15 -43.40 35.18
N ARG A 89 38.06 -42.07 35.00
CA ARG A 89 39.05 -41.13 35.54
C ARG A 89 38.41 -40.22 36.57
N LEU A 90 39.12 -40.04 37.70
CA LEU A 90 38.76 -39.06 38.73
C LEU A 90 39.55 -37.77 38.55
N LEU A 91 38.85 -36.67 38.33
CA LEU A 91 39.41 -35.33 38.25
C LEU A 91 38.99 -34.53 39.48
N LYS A 92 39.97 -34.00 40.21
CA LYS A 92 39.73 -33.29 41.47
C LYS A 92 39.03 -31.96 41.21
N ILE A 93 37.88 -31.74 41.86
CA ILE A 93 37.14 -30.49 41.74
C ILE A 93 37.96 -29.35 42.38
N GLY A 94 37.97 -28.19 41.71
CA GLY A 94 38.72 -27.00 42.11
C GLY A 94 40.21 -27.02 41.77
N SER A 95 40.69 -28.08 41.11
CA SER A 95 42.10 -28.18 40.66
C SER A 95 42.26 -28.70 39.24
N ARG A 96 41.58 -29.77 38.86
CA ARG A 96 41.64 -30.38 37.51
C ARG A 96 40.30 -30.35 36.79
N ALA A 97 39.23 -30.11 37.54
CA ALA A 97 37.88 -29.88 37.06
C ALA A 97 37.32 -28.65 37.76
N HIS A 98 36.81 -27.70 36.99
CA HIS A 98 36.27 -26.44 37.50
C HIS A 98 34.79 -26.34 37.12
N PRO A 99 33.87 -26.21 38.07
CA PRO A 99 32.45 -26.07 37.74
C PRO A 99 32.24 -24.81 36.90
N VAL A 100 31.46 -24.93 35.84
CA VAL A 100 31.08 -23.85 34.93
C VAL A 100 29.63 -24.04 34.52
N ASP A 101 28.89 -22.94 34.48
CA ASP A 101 27.56 -22.88 33.86
C ASP A 101 27.68 -22.41 32.40
N THR A 102 26.63 -22.64 31.61
CA THR A 102 26.57 -22.22 30.21
C THR A 102 26.74 -20.71 30.10
N GLY A 103 27.74 -20.28 29.33
CA GLY A 103 28.11 -18.88 29.18
C GLY A 103 29.25 -18.42 30.09
N ASP A 104 29.65 -19.20 31.10
CA ASP A 104 30.79 -18.83 31.94
C ASP A 104 32.11 -18.80 31.15
N PRO A 105 33.04 -17.90 31.49
CA PRO A 105 34.37 -17.91 30.91
C PRO A 105 35.12 -19.19 31.30
N LEU A 106 35.83 -19.79 30.33
CA LEU A 106 36.71 -20.91 30.63
C LEU A 106 37.80 -20.49 31.62
N PRO A 107 37.99 -21.23 32.72
CA PRO A 107 39.10 -21.01 33.63
C PRO A 107 40.45 -21.11 32.90
N PRO A 108 41.49 -20.40 33.39
CA PRO A 108 42.84 -20.50 32.84
C PRO A 108 43.29 -21.96 32.73
N ASP A 109 44.10 -22.23 31.70
CA ASP A 109 44.64 -23.55 31.39
C ASP A 109 43.62 -24.65 31.08
N THR A 110 42.31 -24.36 30.99
CA THR A 110 41.29 -25.32 30.50
C THR A 110 41.01 -25.13 29.00
N ASN A 111 40.59 -26.18 28.31
CA ASN A 111 40.30 -26.13 26.87
C ASN A 111 39.12 -27.01 26.45
N ALA A 112 38.37 -27.61 27.36
CA ALA A 112 37.16 -28.36 27.06
C ALA A 112 36.20 -28.34 28.24
N VAL A 113 34.91 -28.59 27.99
CA VAL A 113 33.88 -28.77 29.02
C VAL A 113 33.32 -30.19 28.94
N ILE A 114 33.15 -30.83 30.08
CA ILE A 114 32.41 -32.09 30.22
C ILE A 114 31.07 -31.74 30.82
N LYS A 115 29.98 -32.11 30.14
CA LYS A 115 28.63 -31.78 30.61
C LYS A 115 28.35 -32.44 31.95
N ILE A 116 27.55 -31.80 32.78
CA ILE A 116 27.20 -32.33 34.11
C ILE A 116 26.60 -33.74 34.03
N GLU A 117 25.79 -34.03 33.00
CA GLU A 117 25.17 -35.37 32.82
C GLU A 117 26.18 -36.48 32.52
N ASP A 118 27.38 -36.12 32.08
CA ASP A 118 28.46 -37.06 31.74
C ASP A 118 29.46 -37.19 32.91
N THR A 119 29.09 -36.71 34.11
CA THR A 119 29.92 -36.74 35.32
C THR A 119 29.18 -37.30 36.54
N HIS A 120 29.91 -37.95 37.44
CA HIS A 120 29.40 -38.34 38.77
C HIS A 120 30.32 -37.80 39.86
N ILE A 121 29.76 -37.23 40.95
CA ILE A 121 30.56 -36.76 42.07
C ILE A 121 30.96 -37.94 42.95
N VAL A 122 32.26 -38.09 43.19
CA VAL A 122 32.84 -39.11 44.06
C VAL A 122 33.73 -38.46 45.11
N THR A 123 33.54 -38.81 46.37
CA THR A 123 34.38 -38.33 47.49
C THR A 123 35.43 -39.36 47.85
N GLN A 124 36.71 -39.00 47.70
CA GLN A 124 37.84 -39.84 48.08
C GLN A 124 38.73 -39.07 49.06
N ASP A 125 39.05 -39.68 50.20
CA ASP A 125 39.89 -39.10 51.26
C ASP A 125 39.43 -37.69 51.72
N GLY A 126 38.10 -37.48 51.75
CA GLY A 126 37.48 -36.21 52.12
C GLY A 126 37.54 -35.12 51.03
N VAL A 127 37.93 -35.47 49.80
CA VAL A 127 38.05 -34.54 48.66
C VAL A 127 37.11 -34.97 47.53
N GLU A 128 36.34 -34.02 47.00
CA GLU A 128 35.42 -34.26 45.89
C GLU A 128 36.13 -34.29 44.54
N HIS A 129 35.72 -35.27 43.72
CA HIS A 129 36.18 -35.48 42.35
C HIS A 129 34.96 -35.65 41.45
N ILE A 130 35.14 -35.33 40.16
CA ILE A 130 34.25 -35.83 39.12
C ILE A 130 34.82 -37.14 38.58
N GLU A 131 33.96 -38.13 38.43
CA GLU A 131 34.21 -39.34 37.67
C GLU A 131 33.72 -39.15 36.24
N ILE A 132 34.61 -39.43 35.29
CA ILE A 132 34.31 -39.36 33.86
C ILE A 132 34.53 -40.72 33.20
N LEU A 133 33.61 -41.09 32.32
CA LEU A 133 33.57 -42.39 31.63
C LEU A 133 34.06 -42.32 30.18
N ALA A 134 34.36 -41.13 29.67
CA ALA A 134 34.88 -40.93 28.32
C ALA A 134 35.88 -39.77 28.28
N SER A 135 36.83 -39.85 27.34
CA SER A 135 37.75 -38.75 27.07
C SER A 135 37.03 -37.62 26.31
N THR A 136 37.40 -36.37 26.57
CA THR A 136 36.84 -35.19 25.92
C THR A 136 37.92 -34.52 25.07
N PRO A 137 37.73 -34.35 23.76
CA PRO A 137 38.72 -33.70 22.90
C PRO A 137 38.80 -32.18 23.19
N PRO A 138 39.92 -31.53 22.86
CA PRO A 138 40.05 -30.07 22.96
C PRO A 138 38.91 -29.34 22.23
N TRP A 139 38.48 -28.23 22.82
CA TRP A 139 37.43 -27.32 22.37
C TRP A 139 36.00 -27.89 22.30
N ARG A 140 35.79 -29.10 22.84
CA ARG A 140 34.43 -29.66 22.94
C ARG A 140 33.61 -28.92 24.00
N TYR A 141 32.38 -28.58 23.62
CA TYR A 141 31.45 -27.78 24.44
C TYR A 141 32.06 -26.46 24.91
N VAL A 142 32.93 -25.88 24.08
CA VAL A 142 33.45 -24.53 24.25
C VAL A 142 32.95 -23.71 23.08
N ARG A 143 32.40 -22.53 23.37
CA ARG A 143 32.12 -21.48 22.41
C ARG A 143 33.37 -20.60 22.26
N PRO A 144 34.11 -20.69 21.15
CA PRO A 144 35.33 -19.91 21.01
C PRO A 144 35.05 -18.41 21.00
N MET A 145 35.99 -17.60 21.48
CA MET A 145 35.92 -16.15 21.33
C MET A 145 35.73 -15.79 19.84
N GLY A 146 34.73 -14.97 19.55
CA GLY A 146 34.40 -14.54 18.19
C GLY A 146 33.77 -15.62 17.30
N GLU A 147 33.19 -16.68 17.89
CA GLU A 147 32.41 -17.69 17.15
C GLU A 147 31.28 -17.07 16.31
N ASP A 148 30.62 -16.03 16.82
CA ASP A 148 29.50 -15.36 16.16
C ASP A 148 29.97 -14.13 15.36
N MET A 149 30.77 -13.26 15.97
CA MET A 149 31.38 -12.10 15.32
C MET A 149 32.78 -11.85 15.87
N VAL A 150 33.74 -11.53 15.01
CA VAL A 150 35.10 -11.16 15.43
C VAL A 150 35.21 -9.64 15.50
N ALA A 151 35.93 -9.10 16.48
CA ALA A 151 36.27 -7.67 16.48
C ALA A 151 36.89 -7.26 15.13
N THR A 152 36.55 -6.07 14.64
CA THR A 152 36.90 -5.52 13.32
C THR A 152 36.21 -6.16 12.11
N GLU A 153 35.32 -7.13 12.31
CA GLU A 153 34.47 -7.67 11.25
C GLU A 153 33.41 -6.64 10.81
N LEU A 154 33.08 -6.63 9.51
CA LEU A 154 31.96 -5.86 8.99
C LEU A 154 30.65 -6.57 9.35
N VAL A 155 29.87 -6.00 10.27
CA VAL A 155 28.60 -6.58 10.73
C VAL A 155 27.46 -6.19 9.79
N LEU A 156 27.36 -4.91 9.44
CA LEU A 156 26.37 -4.42 8.47
C LEU A 156 27.03 -3.42 7.51
N PRO A 157 26.75 -3.50 6.19
CA PRO A 157 27.18 -2.46 5.26
C PRO A 157 26.38 -1.17 5.46
N ALA A 158 26.85 -0.08 4.83
CA ALA A 158 26.01 1.10 4.59
C ALA A 158 24.85 0.72 3.63
N ASN A 159 23.78 1.52 3.62
CA ASN A 159 22.55 1.25 2.86
C ASN A 159 21.82 -0.04 3.29
N HIS A 160 21.98 -0.46 4.53
CA HIS A 160 21.28 -1.61 5.09
C HIS A 160 20.07 -1.14 5.90
N ARG A 161 18.88 -1.61 5.52
CA ARG A 161 17.66 -1.35 6.30
C ARG A 161 17.61 -2.26 7.52
N ILE A 162 17.69 -1.67 8.70
CA ILE A 162 17.82 -2.36 9.98
C ILE A 162 16.54 -3.15 10.32
N ARG A 163 16.70 -4.46 10.53
CA ARG A 163 15.68 -5.43 10.96
C ARG A 163 15.89 -5.81 12.42
N PRO A 164 14.94 -6.52 13.07
CA PRO A 164 15.05 -6.86 14.49
C PRO A 164 16.36 -7.59 14.87
N GLN A 165 16.78 -8.59 14.09
CA GLN A 165 18.03 -9.31 14.34
C GLN A 165 19.28 -8.45 14.15
N ASP A 166 19.22 -7.46 13.27
CA ASP A 166 20.35 -6.57 12.99
C ASP A 166 20.62 -5.67 14.20
N ILE A 167 19.58 -5.26 14.94
CA ILE A 167 19.72 -4.53 16.21
C ILE A 167 20.49 -5.38 17.24
N GLY A 168 20.16 -6.67 17.33
CA GLY A 168 20.87 -7.62 18.19
C GLY A 168 22.33 -7.77 17.80
N ALA A 169 22.64 -7.85 16.50
CA ALA A 169 24.02 -7.93 16.00
C ALA A 169 24.82 -6.65 16.32
N ILE A 170 24.24 -5.47 16.11
CA ILE A 170 24.89 -4.18 16.42
C ILE A 170 25.17 -4.07 17.94
N ALA A 171 24.22 -4.48 18.78
CA ALA A 171 24.40 -4.53 20.23
C ALA A 171 25.47 -5.55 20.65
N GLY A 172 25.38 -6.77 20.12
CA GLY A 172 26.29 -7.88 20.42
C GLY A 172 27.75 -7.61 20.03
N CYS A 173 27.97 -6.79 19.00
CA CYS A 173 29.31 -6.37 18.59
C CYS A 173 29.79 -5.06 19.27
N GLY A 174 29.08 -4.59 20.30
CA GLY A 174 29.56 -3.56 21.24
C GLY A 174 29.13 -2.13 20.95
N HIS A 175 28.07 -1.92 20.17
CA HIS A 175 27.51 -0.59 19.96
C HIS A 175 26.24 -0.38 20.78
N THR A 176 25.99 0.87 21.18
CA THR A 176 24.74 1.32 21.83
C THR A 176 23.97 2.30 20.95
N GLN A 177 24.56 2.70 19.83
CA GLN A 177 24.05 3.66 18.87
C GLN A 177 24.52 3.30 17.46
N VAL A 178 23.82 3.78 16.44
CA VAL A 178 24.14 3.53 15.03
C VAL A 178 23.96 4.80 14.20
N THR A 179 24.84 5.01 13.23
CA THR A 179 24.73 6.10 12.26
C THR A 179 23.79 5.69 11.13
N VAL A 180 22.67 6.39 10.98
CA VAL A 180 21.64 6.14 9.96
C VAL A 180 21.39 7.38 9.13
N TYR A 181 20.89 7.26 7.91
CA TYR A 181 20.49 8.43 7.14
C TYR A 181 19.37 9.17 7.85
N ARG A 182 19.48 10.51 7.96
CA ARG A 182 18.38 11.31 8.50
C ARG A 182 17.13 11.15 7.65
N ARG A 183 15.97 11.22 8.29
CA ARG A 183 14.70 11.11 7.57
C ARG A 183 14.50 12.33 6.64
N PRO A 184 14.03 12.12 5.39
CA PRO A 184 13.62 13.23 4.54
C PRO A 184 12.52 14.06 5.17
N ARG A 185 12.57 15.39 5.04
CA ARG A 185 11.52 16.29 5.52
C ARG A 185 10.65 16.73 4.36
N VAL A 186 9.36 16.41 4.40
CA VAL A 186 8.40 16.72 3.33
C VAL A 186 7.33 17.69 3.85
N ALA A 187 7.17 18.82 3.17
CA ALA A 187 6.03 19.72 3.41
C ALA A 187 4.95 19.46 2.36
N ILE A 188 3.68 19.42 2.79
CA ILE A 188 2.52 19.27 1.89
C ILE A 188 1.62 20.49 2.05
N ILE A 189 1.32 21.13 0.93
CA ILE A 189 0.55 22.37 0.84
C ILE A 189 -0.72 22.07 0.03
N PRO A 190 -1.87 21.83 0.67
CA PRO A 190 -3.13 21.74 -0.04
C PRO A 190 -3.56 23.16 -0.49
N THR A 191 -3.94 23.31 -1.75
CA THR A 191 -4.46 24.57 -2.30
C THR A 191 -5.83 24.36 -2.91
N GLY A 192 -6.74 25.30 -2.66
CA GLY A 192 -8.07 25.29 -3.26
C GLY A 192 -9.06 26.13 -2.47
N THR A 193 -9.70 27.07 -3.15
CA THR A 193 -10.69 27.98 -2.55
C THR A 193 -11.96 27.27 -2.11
N GLU A 194 -12.25 26.11 -2.71
CA GLU A 194 -13.37 25.23 -2.39
C GLU A 194 -13.11 24.26 -1.24
N LEU A 195 -11.86 24.14 -0.80
CA LEU A 195 -11.45 23.14 0.19
C LEU A 195 -11.85 23.54 1.61
N VAL A 196 -12.39 22.57 2.35
CA VAL A 196 -12.76 22.69 3.76
C VAL A 196 -12.13 21.57 4.57
N LYS A 197 -11.94 21.78 5.88
CA LYS A 197 -11.34 20.76 6.73
C LYS A 197 -12.32 19.61 7.02
N PRO A 198 -11.83 18.37 7.22
CA PRO A 198 -12.67 17.30 7.73
C PRO A 198 -13.36 17.68 9.04
N GLY A 199 -14.68 17.47 9.10
CA GLY A 199 -15.51 17.79 10.27
C GLY A 199 -16.22 19.15 10.21
N GLU A 200 -15.90 20.02 9.25
CA GLU A 200 -16.62 21.27 9.02
C GLU A 200 -17.97 21.03 8.31
N SER A 201 -18.93 21.93 8.52
CA SER A 201 -20.24 21.86 7.88
C SER A 201 -20.14 22.09 6.36
N LEU A 202 -20.62 21.13 5.57
CA LEU A 202 -20.56 21.20 4.11
C LEU A 202 -21.64 22.12 3.55
N LYS A 203 -21.22 23.05 2.68
CA LYS A 203 -22.10 23.80 1.79
C LYS A 203 -21.95 23.25 0.36
N PRO A 204 -22.95 23.39 -0.53
CA PRO A 204 -22.78 23.07 -1.93
C PRO A 204 -21.55 23.78 -2.51
N GLY A 205 -20.69 23.03 -3.20
CA GLY A 205 -19.41 23.52 -3.72
C GLY A 205 -18.21 23.32 -2.79
N ALA A 206 -18.42 23.04 -1.50
CA ALA A 206 -17.33 22.71 -0.58
C ALA A 206 -16.82 21.27 -0.79
N ILE A 207 -15.50 21.10 -0.82
CA ILE A 207 -14.83 19.79 -0.96
C ILE A 207 -14.00 19.54 0.30
N ILE A 208 -14.16 18.37 0.92
CA ILE A 208 -13.33 18.00 2.07
C ILE A 208 -11.90 17.77 1.58
N GLU A 209 -10.94 18.46 2.18
CA GLU A 209 -9.52 18.21 1.95
C GLU A 209 -9.08 16.93 2.67
N TYR A 210 -8.61 15.95 1.90
CA TYR A 210 -8.03 14.72 2.44
C TYR A 210 -6.82 14.23 1.65
N ASN A 211 -6.43 14.89 0.56
CA ASN A 211 -5.26 14.50 -0.21
C ASN A 211 -3.99 14.69 0.61
N SER A 212 -3.89 15.74 1.41
CA SER A 212 -2.75 15.97 2.30
C SER A 212 -2.56 14.84 3.32
N LEU A 213 -3.64 14.21 3.76
CA LEU A 213 -3.62 13.02 4.61
C LEU A 213 -3.04 11.81 3.85
N VAL A 214 -3.53 11.56 2.63
CA VAL A 214 -3.08 10.44 1.79
C VAL A 214 -1.60 10.60 1.41
N LEU A 215 -1.22 11.76 0.89
CA LEU A 215 0.15 12.08 0.48
C LEU A 215 1.11 12.04 1.68
N GLY A 216 0.67 12.52 2.84
CA GLY A 216 1.44 12.45 4.08
C GLY A 216 1.70 11.00 4.51
N ALA A 217 0.68 10.16 4.51
CA ALA A 217 0.83 8.74 4.85
C ALA A 217 1.77 8.01 3.87
N LEU A 218 1.66 8.27 2.56
CA LEU A 218 2.58 7.70 1.56
C LEU A 218 4.04 8.13 1.78
N ALA A 219 4.27 9.38 2.17
CA ALA A 219 5.61 9.88 2.49
C ALA A 219 6.16 9.25 3.78
N GLU A 220 5.33 9.09 4.81
CA GLU A 220 5.71 8.44 6.08
C GLU A 220 6.03 6.94 5.89
N GLU A 221 5.25 6.22 5.06
CA GLU A 221 5.55 4.84 4.64
C GLU A 221 6.91 4.73 3.94
N ALA A 222 7.29 5.77 3.18
CA ALA A 222 8.61 5.90 2.55
C ALA A 222 9.72 6.37 3.52
N GLY A 223 9.44 6.50 4.81
CA GLY A 223 10.41 6.86 5.84
C GLY A 223 10.61 8.37 6.06
N ALA A 224 9.82 9.23 5.41
CA ALA A 224 9.91 10.68 5.62
C ALA A 224 9.27 11.15 6.93
N VAL A 225 9.57 12.39 7.33
CA VAL A 225 8.87 13.17 8.36
C VAL A 225 8.05 14.24 7.64
N VAL A 226 6.74 14.28 7.91
CA VAL A 226 5.81 15.11 7.15
C VAL A 226 5.29 16.28 7.97
N THR A 227 5.25 17.46 7.32
CA THR A 227 4.54 18.63 7.80
C THR A 227 3.39 18.94 6.83
N ARG A 228 2.15 18.81 7.28
CA ARG A 228 0.96 19.23 6.53
C ARG A 228 0.67 20.69 6.88
N LEU A 229 0.84 21.59 5.91
CA LEU A 229 0.52 23.00 6.09
C LEU A 229 -0.99 23.24 5.98
N PRO A 230 -1.50 24.37 6.51
CA PRO A 230 -2.90 24.76 6.33
C PRO A 230 -3.30 24.83 4.86
N ILE A 231 -4.60 24.73 4.60
CA ILE A 231 -5.18 24.95 3.27
C ILE A 231 -4.90 26.40 2.86
N GLU A 232 -4.25 26.57 1.71
CA GLU A 232 -4.04 27.86 1.10
C GLU A 232 -5.12 28.14 0.04
N ILE A 233 -5.58 29.38 0.01
CA ILE A 233 -6.50 29.86 -1.03
C ILE A 233 -5.75 30.04 -2.35
N ASP A 234 -6.48 30.02 -3.48
CA ASP A 234 -5.89 30.16 -4.82
C ASP A 234 -5.49 31.60 -5.14
N VAL A 235 -4.52 32.12 -4.36
CA VAL A 235 -3.91 33.42 -4.54
C VAL A 235 -2.41 33.21 -4.70
N ARG A 236 -1.89 33.46 -5.91
CA ARG A 236 -0.48 33.24 -6.27
C ARG A 236 0.51 33.75 -5.20
N ALA A 237 0.28 34.95 -4.68
CA ALA A 237 1.17 35.56 -3.67
C ALA A 237 1.16 34.81 -2.33
N ALA A 238 -0.01 34.30 -1.90
CA ALA A 238 -0.13 33.51 -0.68
C ALA A 238 0.56 32.15 -0.85
N ILE A 239 0.26 31.43 -1.95
CA ILE A 239 0.88 30.14 -2.26
C ILE A 239 2.40 30.29 -2.36
N LYS A 240 2.90 31.33 -3.03
CA LYS A 240 4.34 31.60 -3.15
C LYS A 240 4.99 31.79 -1.78
N ALA A 241 4.42 32.63 -0.92
CA ALA A 241 4.97 32.87 0.42
C ALA A 241 5.04 31.59 1.26
N THR A 242 3.99 30.77 1.21
CA THR A 242 3.94 29.48 1.91
C THR A 242 4.95 28.48 1.33
N VAL A 243 5.14 28.46 0.01
CA VAL A 243 6.19 27.66 -0.66
C VAL A 243 7.58 28.11 -0.22
N GLU A 244 7.89 29.41 -0.23
CA GLU A 244 9.20 29.95 0.20
C GLU A 244 9.50 29.58 1.66
N GLN A 245 8.51 29.70 2.55
CA GLN A 245 8.64 29.31 3.95
C GLN A 245 8.90 27.80 4.10
N ALA A 246 8.20 26.97 3.32
CA ALA A 246 8.37 25.53 3.35
C ALA A 246 9.76 25.10 2.85
N LEU A 247 10.24 25.68 1.73
CA LEU A 247 11.55 25.41 1.14
C LEU A 247 12.72 25.76 2.09
N ALA A 248 12.54 26.75 2.97
CA ALA A 248 13.56 27.11 3.95
C ALA A 248 13.85 26.00 4.98
N THR A 249 12.91 25.08 5.20
CA THR A 249 12.99 24.08 6.28
C THR A 249 12.80 22.64 5.83
N HIS A 250 12.34 22.37 4.61
CA HIS A 250 12.06 21.02 4.11
C HIS A 250 12.97 20.64 2.94
N ASP A 251 13.11 19.33 2.71
CA ASP A 251 13.91 18.80 1.59
C ASP A 251 13.08 18.73 0.30
N LEU A 252 11.79 18.44 0.46
CA LEU A 252 10.79 18.39 -0.59
C LEU A 252 9.56 19.21 -0.19
N VAL A 253 9.07 20.04 -1.10
CA VAL A 253 7.76 20.70 -0.99
C VAL A 253 6.81 20.10 -2.02
N VAL A 254 5.66 19.62 -1.56
CA VAL A 254 4.58 19.09 -2.38
C VAL A 254 3.42 20.06 -2.35
N VAL A 255 3.11 20.66 -3.50
CA VAL A 255 1.93 21.51 -3.65
C VAL A 255 0.81 20.66 -4.25
N ASN A 256 -0.24 20.39 -3.48
CA ASN A 256 -1.41 19.69 -4.00
C ASN A 256 -2.42 20.71 -4.53
N ALA A 257 -2.43 20.87 -5.85
CA ALA A 257 -3.21 21.89 -6.55
C ALA A 257 -4.13 21.28 -7.61
N GLY A 258 -5.21 21.99 -7.94
CA GLY A 258 -6.20 21.59 -8.96
C GLY A 258 -5.61 21.32 -10.36
N SER A 259 -6.45 20.82 -11.27
CA SER A 259 -6.00 20.45 -12.62
C SER A 259 -5.54 21.67 -13.44
N SER A 260 -4.26 21.65 -13.82
CA SER A 260 -3.48 22.58 -14.67
C SER A 260 -4.07 23.02 -16.03
N ALA A 261 -5.33 22.67 -16.37
CA ALA A 261 -5.99 23.10 -17.61
C ALA A 261 -6.69 24.47 -17.52
N GLY A 262 -6.67 25.10 -16.34
CA GLY A 262 -7.32 26.37 -16.05
C GLY A 262 -6.40 27.60 -16.15
N SER A 263 -6.98 28.79 -16.10
CA SER A 263 -6.30 30.10 -16.17
C SER A 263 -5.37 30.43 -14.97
N GLU A 264 -5.17 29.50 -14.05
CA GLU A 264 -4.56 29.73 -12.73
C GLU A 264 -3.52 28.66 -12.37
N ASP A 265 -2.61 28.31 -13.29
CA ASP A 265 -1.47 27.45 -12.97
C ASP A 265 -0.38 28.20 -12.19
N PHE A 266 -0.68 28.52 -10.94
CA PHE A 266 0.23 29.28 -10.08
C PHE A 266 1.48 28.48 -9.75
N THR A 267 1.37 27.17 -9.54
CA THR A 267 2.48 26.31 -9.13
C THR A 267 3.61 26.31 -10.17
N ALA A 268 3.31 26.12 -11.46
CA ALA A 268 4.36 26.10 -12.49
C ALA A 268 5.10 27.45 -12.56
N SER A 269 4.35 28.55 -12.50
CA SER A 269 4.91 29.90 -12.50
C SER A 269 5.77 30.20 -11.26
N ILE A 270 5.38 29.67 -10.09
CA ILE A 270 6.12 29.85 -8.83
C ILE A 270 7.43 29.05 -8.88
N VAL A 271 7.39 27.80 -9.37
CA VAL A 271 8.61 26.99 -9.54
C VAL A 271 9.59 27.67 -10.51
N ALA A 272 9.10 28.18 -11.64
CA ALA A 272 9.93 28.88 -12.62
C ALA A 272 10.51 30.20 -12.07
N GLU A 273 9.81 30.89 -11.17
CA GLU A 273 10.30 32.12 -10.53
C GLU A 273 11.35 31.83 -9.44
N LEU A 274 11.14 30.76 -8.66
CA LEU A 274 12.00 30.41 -7.52
C LEU A 274 13.17 29.47 -7.89
N GLY A 275 13.24 29.03 -9.14
CA GLY A 275 14.29 28.13 -9.61
C GLY A 275 14.05 27.58 -11.02
N THR A 276 14.14 26.26 -11.17
CA THR A 276 14.06 25.57 -12.46
C THR A 276 12.80 24.71 -12.53
N LEU A 277 11.90 25.08 -13.45
CA LEU A 277 10.78 24.24 -13.87
C LEU A 277 11.29 23.18 -14.86
N CYS A 278 11.15 21.91 -14.52
CA CYS A 278 11.67 20.80 -15.33
C CYS A 278 10.56 20.12 -16.15
N VAL A 279 9.39 19.92 -15.53
CA VAL A 279 8.26 19.20 -16.12
C VAL A 279 6.99 19.96 -15.83
N HIS A 280 6.12 20.02 -16.83
CA HIS A 280 4.80 20.64 -16.74
C HIS A 280 3.81 19.83 -17.58
N GLY A 281 3.32 18.74 -17.00
CA GLY A 281 2.53 17.73 -17.70
C GLY A 281 3.35 16.47 -17.98
N ILE A 282 2.75 15.31 -17.74
CA ILE A 282 3.31 13.99 -18.04
C ILE A 282 2.27 13.20 -18.79
N ALA A 283 2.70 12.47 -19.83
CA ALA A 283 1.89 11.54 -20.61
C ALA A 283 1.52 10.28 -19.79
N MET A 284 0.77 10.44 -18.70
CA MET A 284 0.32 9.36 -17.82
C MET A 284 -1.11 9.56 -17.33
N ARG A 285 -1.78 8.44 -17.07
CA ARG A 285 -3.17 8.43 -16.60
C ARG A 285 -3.38 7.42 -15.46
N PRO A 286 -4.04 7.80 -14.37
CA PRO A 286 -4.33 9.18 -13.96
C PRO A 286 -3.04 9.91 -13.57
N GLY A 287 -3.09 11.25 -13.53
CA GLY A 287 -1.93 12.04 -13.09
C GLY A 287 -1.22 12.83 -14.18
N HIS A 288 -1.94 13.29 -15.22
CA HIS A 288 -1.36 14.11 -16.28
C HIS A 288 -0.76 15.46 -15.80
N PRO A 289 -1.44 16.31 -15.00
CA PRO A 289 -0.96 17.66 -14.71
C PRO A 289 0.05 17.70 -13.55
N VAL A 290 1.25 17.19 -13.78
CA VAL A 290 2.34 17.15 -12.78
C VAL A 290 3.35 18.24 -13.07
N ILE A 291 3.78 18.93 -12.01
CA ILE A 291 4.84 19.94 -12.10
C ILE A 291 6.03 19.42 -11.31
N LEU A 292 7.21 19.37 -11.92
CA LEU A 292 8.44 18.97 -11.23
C LEU A 292 9.50 20.04 -11.41
N GLY A 293 10.25 20.31 -10.35
CA GLY A 293 11.35 21.26 -10.42
C GLY A 293 12.25 21.28 -9.20
N VAL A 294 13.13 22.27 -9.21
CA VAL A 294 14.01 22.62 -8.10
C VAL A 294 13.82 24.11 -7.81
N ALA A 295 13.49 24.45 -6.58
CA ALA A 295 13.25 25.84 -6.16
C ALA A 295 14.08 26.14 -4.90
N ASN A 296 14.79 27.27 -4.88
CA ASN A 296 15.69 27.67 -3.78
C ASN A 296 16.62 26.53 -3.30
N GLY A 297 17.13 25.71 -4.23
CA GLY A 297 18.00 24.58 -3.93
C GLY A 297 17.33 23.40 -3.22
N LYS A 298 15.99 23.25 -3.34
CA LYS A 298 15.20 22.14 -2.80
C LYS A 298 14.30 21.53 -3.86
N ALA A 299 13.91 20.27 -3.67
CA ALA A 299 12.99 19.60 -4.57
C ALA A 299 11.57 20.17 -4.39
N ILE A 300 10.84 20.34 -5.50
CA ILE A 300 9.43 20.74 -5.47
C ILE A 300 8.61 19.94 -6.49
N ALA A 301 7.43 19.51 -6.08
CA ALA A 301 6.48 18.78 -6.91
C ALA A 301 5.07 19.37 -6.77
N GLY A 302 4.46 19.74 -7.90
CA GLY A 302 3.03 20.03 -8.00
C GLY A 302 2.27 18.75 -8.33
N ILE A 303 1.40 18.32 -7.42
CA ILE A 303 0.63 17.08 -7.50
C ILE A 303 -0.84 17.39 -7.76
N PRO A 304 -1.52 16.70 -8.70
CA PRO A 304 -2.91 16.98 -9.06
C PRO A 304 -3.90 16.86 -7.89
N GLY A 305 -4.94 17.71 -7.89
CA GLY A 305 -5.98 17.73 -6.85
C GLY A 305 -6.97 16.55 -6.90
N PHE A 306 -7.04 15.83 -8.03
CA PHE A 306 -7.86 14.60 -8.08
C PHE A 306 -7.20 13.50 -7.24
N PRO A 307 -7.90 12.91 -6.26
CA PRO A 307 -7.31 12.00 -5.27
C PRO A 307 -6.52 10.82 -5.83
N VAL A 308 -7.07 10.17 -6.86
CA VAL A 308 -6.40 9.03 -7.47
C VAL A 308 -5.15 9.49 -8.21
N SER A 309 -5.25 10.58 -8.97
CA SER A 309 -4.10 11.20 -9.61
C SER A 309 -3.05 11.58 -8.58
N ALA A 310 -3.45 12.18 -7.45
CA ALA A 310 -2.55 12.62 -6.40
C ALA A 310 -1.73 11.45 -5.84
N ALA A 311 -2.42 10.39 -5.41
CA ALA A 311 -1.78 9.21 -4.83
C ALA A 311 -0.87 8.50 -5.84
N MET A 312 -1.32 8.31 -7.07
CA MET A 312 -0.56 7.59 -8.09
C MET A 312 0.66 8.37 -8.57
N THR A 313 0.52 9.67 -8.83
CA THR A 313 1.66 10.54 -9.16
C THR A 313 2.68 10.53 -8.02
N PHE A 314 2.24 10.66 -6.76
CA PHE A 314 3.16 10.63 -5.63
C PHE A 314 3.90 9.29 -5.53
N ASP A 315 3.20 8.17 -5.66
CA ASP A 315 3.79 6.83 -5.57
C ASP A 315 4.78 6.54 -6.72
N ILE A 316 4.45 6.97 -7.95
CA ILE A 316 5.30 6.73 -9.13
C ILE A 316 6.51 7.68 -9.18
N ILE A 317 6.37 8.92 -8.71
CA ILE A 317 7.36 9.98 -8.95
C ILE A 317 8.10 10.41 -7.67
N VAL A 318 7.36 10.69 -6.61
CA VAL A 318 7.95 11.26 -5.38
C VAL A 318 8.52 10.17 -4.48
N ARG A 319 7.80 9.06 -4.31
CA ARG A 319 8.22 7.96 -3.42
C ARG A 319 9.61 7.42 -3.77
N PRO A 320 10.00 7.19 -5.05
CA PRO A 320 11.36 6.76 -5.40
C PRO A 320 12.45 7.71 -4.93
N LEU A 321 12.23 9.03 -5.00
CA LEU A 321 13.18 10.03 -4.50
C LEU A 321 13.38 9.92 -2.98
N LEU A 322 12.30 9.70 -2.22
CA LEU A 322 12.38 9.54 -0.76
C LEU A 322 13.17 8.29 -0.34
N TYR A 323 13.01 7.18 -1.06
CA TYR A 323 13.84 5.97 -0.83
C TYR A 323 15.29 6.22 -1.20
N ARG A 324 15.54 6.88 -2.34
CA ARG A 324 16.90 7.20 -2.82
C ARG A 324 17.67 8.05 -1.82
N TRP A 325 17.02 9.05 -1.23
CA TRP A 325 17.59 9.90 -0.18
C TRP A 325 18.04 9.15 1.08
N GLN A 326 17.60 7.92 1.26
CA GLN A 326 17.99 7.03 2.35
C GLN A 326 18.82 5.85 1.84
N GLY A 327 19.34 5.90 0.61
CA GLY A 327 20.18 4.86 0.03
C GLY A 327 19.41 3.57 -0.30
N GLN A 328 18.11 3.65 -0.56
CA GLN A 328 17.24 2.51 -0.85
C GLN A 328 16.53 2.64 -2.20
N LEU A 329 15.98 1.53 -2.66
CA LEU A 329 14.95 1.49 -3.70
C LEU A 329 13.57 1.26 -3.07
N PRO A 330 12.48 1.74 -3.68
CA PRO A 330 11.14 1.30 -3.30
C PRO A 330 11.02 -0.23 -3.35
N PRO A 331 10.26 -0.86 -2.45
CA PRO A 331 10.00 -2.30 -2.52
C PRO A 331 9.27 -2.66 -3.81
N ASP A 332 9.71 -3.74 -4.46
CA ASP A 332 9.01 -4.28 -5.63
C ASP A 332 7.61 -4.79 -5.24
N LEU A 333 6.63 -4.51 -6.10
CA LEU A 333 5.32 -5.12 -6.00
C LEU A 333 5.37 -6.53 -6.63
N PRO A 334 4.85 -7.57 -5.94
CA PRO A 334 4.73 -8.88 -6.55
C PRO A 334 3.88 -8.80 -7.82
N LYS A 335 4.24 -9.56 -8.85
CA LYS A 335 3.49 -9.65 -10.11
C LYS A 335 2.75 -10.97 -10.23
N LEU A 336 1.57 -10.95 -10.83
CA LEU A 336 0.88 -12.17 -11.29
C LEU A 336 0.13 -11.92 -12.59
N ASP A 337 -0.18 -13.00 -13.29
CA ASP A 337 -1.02 -12.97 -14.48
C ASP A 337 -2.50 -13.20 -14.10
N ALA A 338 -3.39 -12.38 -14.65
CA ALA A 338 -4.83 -12.46 -14.43
C ALA A 338 -5.62 -12.25 -15.73
N VAL A 339 -6.83 -12.79 -15.79
CA VAL A 339 -7.72 -12.73 -16.96
C VAL A 339 -8.70 -11.57 -16.81
N LEU A 340 -8.73 -10.63 -17.77
CA LEU A 340 -9.65 -9.49 -17.74
C LEU A 340 -11.12 -9.92 -17.92
N THR A 341 -12.00 -9.45 -17.04
CA THR A 341 -13.45 -9.77 -17.10
C THR A 341 -14.22 -8.93 -18.13
N ARG A 342 -13.62 -7.85 -18.64
CA ARG A 342 -14.24 -7.00 -19.68
C ARG A 342 -13.19 -6.29 -20.51
N LYS A 343 -13.63 -5.85 -21.70
CA LYS A 343 -12.83 -4.99 -22.57
C LYS A 343 -12.49 -3.69 -21.86
N VAL A 344 -11.24 -3.27 -21.98
CA VAL A 344 -10.72 -1.99 -21.52
C VAL A 344 -10.31 -1.20 -22.75
N LEU A 345 -10.70 0.07 -22.79
CA LEU A 345 -10.28 1.01 -23.81
C LEU A 345 -9.35 2.01 -23.14
N SER A 346 -8.17 2.22 -23.74
CA SER A 346 -7.20 3.21 -23.31
C SER A 346 -6.92 4.16 -24.47
N PRO A 347 -6.86 5.49 -24.25
CA PRO A 347 -6.48 6.41 -25.30
C PRO A 347 -4.99 6.31 -25.60
N MET A 348 -4.65 6.46 -26.87
CA MET A 348 -3.25 6.53 -27.28
C MET A 348 -2.58 7.81 -26.75
N GLY A 349 -1.28 7.71 -26.47
CA GLY A 349 -0.42 8.82 -26.11
C GLY A 349 -0.03 8.87 -24.63
N GLU A 350 -0.74 8.19 -23.72
CA GLU A 350 -0.46 8.21 -22.28
C GLU A 350 -0.30 6.79 -21.72
N ASP A 351 0.66 6.57 -20.82
CA ASP A 351 0.73 5.33 -20.07
C ASP A 351 -0.41 5.30 -19.03
N GLU A 352 -1.33 4.34 -19.14
CA GLU A 352 -2.48 4.21 -18.23
C GLU A 352 -2.21 3.16 -17.15
N PHE A 353 -2.30 3.60 -15.89
CA PHE A 353 -2.18 2.76 -14.71
C PHE A 353 -3.59 2.42 -14.20
N MET A 354 -4.14 1.34 -14.76
CA MET A 354 -5.49 0.89 -14.49
C MET A 354 -5.56 0.09 -13.18
N ARG A 355 -6.42 0.52 -12.26
CA ARG A 355 -6.71 -0.23 -11.03
C ARG A 355 -7.65 -1.41 -11.32
N VAL A 356 -7.34 -2.57 -10.75
CA VAL A 356 -8.15 -3.78 -10.88
C VAL A 356 -8.48 -4.38 -9.52
N ALA A 357 -9.66 -4.99 -9.43
CA ALA A 357 -10.00 -5.92 -8.35
C ALA A 357 -9.70 -7.35 -8.82
N LEU A 358 -9.12 -8.15 -7.92
CA LEU A 358 -8.65 -9.51 -8.21
C LEU A 358 -9.38 -10.53 -7.33
N GLY A 359 -9.53 -11.74 -7.87
CA GLY A 359 -9.90 -12.92 -7.09
C GLY A 359 -9.77 -14.21 -7.90
N ARG A 360 -9.59 -15.33 -7.21
CA ARG A 360 -9.55 -16.66 -7.83
C ARG A 360 -10.97 -17.15 -8.11
N VAL A 361 -11.29 -17.49 -9.35
CA VAL A 361 -12.56 -18.10 -9.75
C VAL A 361 -12.26 -19.36 -10.57
N GLY A 362 -12.59 -20.53 -10.02
CA GLY A 362 -12.09 -21.81 -10.54
C GLY A 362 -10.56 -21.83 -10.50
N ASP A 363 -9.93 -22.22 -11.61
CA ASP A 363 -8.47 -22.38 -11.68
C ASP A 363 -7.70 -21.08 -12.00
N ARG A 364 -8.41 -19.99 -12.34
CA ARG A 364 -7.80 -18.73 -12.82
C ARG A 364 -8.05 -17.57 -11.87
N ILE A 365 -7.14 -16.60 -11.91
CA ILE A 365 -7.33 -15.29 -11.28
C ILE A 365 -8.00 -14.38 -12.29
N VAL A 366 -9.11 -13.76 -11.90
CA VAL A 366 -9.81 -12.78 -12.72
C VAL A 366 -9.44 -11.38 -12.28
N ALA A 367 -9.30 -10.48 -13.26
CA ALA A 367 -9.06 -9.06 -13.06
C ALA A 367 -10.27 -8.27 -13.55
N THR A 368 -10.95 -7.60 -12.62
CA THR A 368 -12.07 -6.71 -12.93
C THR A 368 -11.62 -5.26 -12.88
N PRO A 369 -11.60 -4.55 -14.03
CA PRO A 369 -11.27 -3.13 -14.08
C PRO A 369 -12.18 -2.31 -13.17
N LEU A 370 -11.59 -1.50 -12.29
CA LEU A 370 -12.33 -0.56 -11.45
C LEU A 370 -12.70 0.71 -12.22
N SER A 371 -13.47 1.59 -11.60
CA SER A 371 -13.87 2.87 -12.22
C SER A 371 -12.63 3.72 -12.53
N SER A 372 -12.52 4.18 -13.78
CA SER A 372 -11.40 4.99 -14.25
C SER A 372 -11.40 6.42 -13.71
N GLY A 373 -12.50 6.89 -13.11
CA GLY A 373 -12.62 8.26 -12.59
C GLY A 373 -11.53 8.61 -11.57
N SER A 374 -10.76 9.66 -11.87
CA SER A 374 -9.65 10.16 -11.03
C SER A 374 -10.13 10.76 -9.69
N GLY A 375 -11.41 11.14 -9.60
CA GLY A 375 -12.07 11.62 -8.38
C GLY A 375 -12.56 10.54 -7.42
N VAL A 376 -12.45 9.26 -7.77
CA VAL A 376 -13.11 8.16 -7.03
C VAL A 376 -12.14 7.51 -6.06
N ILE A 377 -11.91 8.11 -4.88
CA ILE A 377 -10.97 7.56 -3.87
C ILE A 377 -11.23 6.10 -3.50
N MET A 378 -12.49 5.67 -3.47
CA MET A 378 -12.87 4.27 -3.19
C MET A 378 -12.30 3.26 -4.20
N SER A 379 -11.93 3.69 -5.40
CA SER A 379 -11.23 2.82 -6.35
C SER A 379 -9.84 2.42 -5.87
N LEU A 380 -9.12 3.26 -5.14
CA LEU A 380 -7.83 2.93 -4.53
C LEU A 380 -8.03 1.96 -3.37
N VAL A 381 -9.06 2.17 -2.55
CA VAL A 381 -9.40 1.27 -1.44
C VAL A 381 -9.76 -0.13 -1.94
N LYS A 382 -10.51 -0.21 -3.05
CA LYS A 382 -10.96 -1.45 -3.68
C LYS A 382 -9.88 -2.12 -4.55
N ALA A 383 -8.83 -1.41 -4.94
CA ALA A 383 -7.80 -1.96 -5.80
C ALA A 383 -7.03 -3.09 -5.10
N ASP A 384 -6.79 -4.15 -5.84
CA ASP A 384 -5.93 -5.27 -5.43
C ASP A 384 -4.65 -5.33 -6.25
N GLY A 385 -4.64 -4.64 -7.39
CA GLY A 385 -3.47 -4.47 -8.23
C GLY A 385 -3.63 -3.37 -9.27
N ILE A 386 -2.53 -3.09 -9.96
CA ILE A 386 -2.43 -2.14 -11.06
C ILE A 386 -2.01 -2.89 -12.33
N VAL A 387 -2.67 -2.59 -13.44
CA VAL A 387 -2.28 -3.02 -14.79
C VAL A 387 -1.79 -1.78 -15.53
N THR A 388 -0.55 -1.83 -16.00
CA THR A 388 0.00 -0.78 -16.87
C THR A 388 -0.36 -1.07 -18.32
N ILE A 389 -1.13 -0.17 -18.93
CA ILE A 389 -1.44 -0.17 -20.35
C ILE A 389 -0.46 0.83 -21.01
N PRO A 390 0.48 0.36 -21.84
CA PRO A 390 1.46 1.25 -22.47
C PRO A 390 0.79 2.27 -23.39
N ARG A 391 1.38 3.46 -23.51
CA ARG A 391 0.86 4.59 -24.32
C ARG A 391 0.55 4.31 -25.79
N PHE A 392 1.10 3.25 -26.36
CA PHE A 392 0.86 2.85 -27.75
C PHE A 392 -0.17 1.72 -27.87
N SER A 393 -0.84 1.36 -26.77
CA SER A 393 -1.92 0.39 -26.71
C SER A 393 -3.28 1.09 -26.65
N GLU A 394 -4.26 0.55 -27.37
CA GLU A 394 -5.67 1.01 -27.29
C GLU A 394 -6.45 0.32 -26.16
N GLY A 395 -5.76 -0.45 -25.31
CA GLY A 395 -6.32 -1.24 -24.22
C GLY A 395 -6.29 -2.74 -24.52
N HIS A 396 -7.17 -3.49 -23.85
CA HIS A 396 -7.17 -4.96 -23.86
C HIS A 396 -8.58 -5.52 -24.03
N HIS A 397 -8.68 -6.71 -24.62
CA HIS A 397 -9.95 -7.40 -24.83
C HIS A 397 -10.41 -8.15 -23.56
N ALA A 398 -11.72 -8.44 -23.47
CA ALA A 398 -12.22 -9.34 -22.43
C ALA A 398 -11.65 -10.75 -22.64
N GLY A 399 -11.25 -11.41 -21.56
CA GLY A 399 -10.63 -12.73 -21.60
C GLY A 399 -9.12 -12.72 -21.87
N GLU A 400 -8.53 -11.55 -22.15
CA GLU A 400 -7.09 -11.42 -22.34
C GLU A 400 -6.34 -11.53 -21.00
N THR A 401 -5.17 -12.17 -21.02
CA THR A 401 -4.28 -12.26 -19.86
C THR A 401 -3.44 -11.00 -19.76
N VAL A 402 -3.43 -10.37 -18.59
CA VAL A 402 -2.63 -9.20 -18.26
C VAL A 402 -1.78 -9.46 -17.04
N THR A 403 -0.57 -8.89 -17.02
CA THR A 403 0.29 -8.88 -15.83
C THR A 403 -0.14 -7.76 -14.90
N VAL A 404 -0.26 -8.08 -13.62
CA VAL A 404 -0.77 -7.17 -12.59
C VAL A 404 0.28 -7.00 -11.49
N ASP A 405 0.63 -5.74 -11.20
CA ASP A 405 1.39 -5.37 -10.00
C ASP A 405 0.48 -5.38 -8.79
N LEU A 406 0.78 -6.20 -7.79
CA LEU A 406 -0.11 -6.47 -6.67
C LEU A 406 0.01 -5.43 -5.55
N LEU A 407 -1.13 -4.87 -5.16
CA LEU A 407 -1.29 -4.02 -3.97
C LEU A 407 -1.70 -4.82 -2.74
N ARG A 408 -2.02 -6.11 -2.91
CA ARG A 408 -2.41 -7.03 -1.83
C ARG A 408 -1.65 -8.34 -1.93
N SER A 409 -1.51 -9.03 -0.80
CA SER A 409 -0.92 -10.36 -0.77
C SER A 409 -1.66 -11.33 -1.71
N PRO A 410 -0.93 -12.16 -2.50
CA PRO A 410 -1.51 -13.24 -3.30
C PRO A 410 -2.48 -14.13 -2.50
N ARG A 411 -2.17 -14.39 -1.22
CA ARG A 411 -3.02 -15.22 -0.35
C ARG A 411 -4.42 -14.63 -0.15
N ILE A 412 -4.54 -13.30 -0.09
CA ILE A 412 -5.85 -12.62 0.04
C ILE A 412 -6.63 -12.74 -1.28
N ILE A 413 -5.93 -12.63 -2.42
CA ILE A 413 -6.53 -12.75 -3.75
C ILE A 413 -7.11 -14.16 -3.95
N ASP A 414 -6.35 -15.19 -3.55
CA ASP A 414 -6.81 -16.59 -3.60
C ASP A 414 -8.03 -16.87 -2.73
N ASN A 415 -8.19 -16.11 -1.64
CA ASN A 415 -9.31 -16.22 -0.70
C ASN A 415 -10.38 -15.13 -0.91
N THR A 416 -10.41 -14.51 -2.09
CA THR A 416 -11.42 -13.49 -2.43
C THR A 416 -12.61 -14.11 -3.16
N ILE A 417 -13.78 -14.02 -2.53
CA ILE A 417 -15.08 -14.26 -3.16
C ILE A 417 -15.36 -13.09 -4.10
N VAL A 418 -15.29 -13.34 -5.40
CA VAL A 418 -15.62 -12.38 -6.46
C VAL A 418 -17.13 -12.27 -6.69
N ALA A 419 -17.66 -11.07 -6.51
CA ALA A 419 -19.02 -10.66 -6.83
C ALA A 419 -19.04 -9.62 -7.94
N ILE A 420 -19.73 -9.92 -9.05
CA ILE A 420 -19.84 -9.02 -10.20
C ILE A 420 -21.32 -8.86 -10.55
N GLY A 421 -21.83 -7.63 -10.56
CA GLY A 421 -23.21 -7.40 -10.96
C GLY A 421 -23.78 -6.07 -10.48
N SER A 422 -25.06 -6.07 -10.12
CA SER A 422 -25.71 -4.89 -9.55
C SER A 422 -25.25 -4.64 -8.12
N HIS A 423 -25.21 -3.36 -7.74
CA HIS A 423 -24.85 -2.96 -6.39
C HIS A 423 -26.00 -3.20 -5.40
N ASP A 424 -25.65 -3.70 -4.22
CA ASP A 424 -26.53 -3.77 -3.06
C ASP A 424 -25.71 -3.49 -1.79
N MET A 425 -26.17 -2.54 -0.96
CA MET A 425 -25.50 -2.15 0.30
C MET A 425 -25.41 -3.33 1.29
N THR A 426 -26.28 -4.33 1.16
CA THR A 426 -26.23 -5.52 2.00
C THR A 426 -25.03 -6.41 1.69
N LEU A 427 -24.42 -6.31 0.48
CA LEU A 427 -23.16 -6.97 0.19
C LEU A 427 -22.01 -6.39 1.02
N ASP A 428 -22.04 -5.09 1.32
CA ASP A 428 -21.01 -4.45 2.17
C ASP A 428 -21.15 -4.93 3.62
N LEU A 429 -22.38 -5.05 4.13
CA LEU A 429 -22.66 -5.63 5.45
C LEU A 429 -22.24 -7.11 5.51
N LEU A 430 -22.52 -7.86 4.46
CA LEU A 430 -22.09 -9.26 4.36
C LEU A 430 -20.57 -9.38 4.31
N ALA A 431 -19.88 -8.47 3.59
CA ALA A 431 -18.42 -8.43 3.53
C ALA A 431 -17.80 -8.20 4.91
N ASP A 432 -18.36 -7.28 5.70
CA ASP A 432 -17.93 -7.03 7.08
C ASP A 432 -18.18 -8.25 7.98
N LEU A 433 -19.38 -8.84 7.95
CA LEU A 433 -19.71 -10.04 8.72
C LEU A 433 -18.81 -11.23 8.35
N LEU A 434 -18.55 -11.41 7.05
CA LEU A 434 -17.67 -12.45 6.53
C LEU A 434 -16.26 -12.28 7.08
N GLN A 435 -15.68 -11.08 6.98
CA GLN A 435 -14.31 -10.82 7.45
C GLN A 435 -14.18 -10.94 8.97
N ARG A 436 -15.20 -10.52 9.74
CA ARG A 436 -15.19 -10.70 11.21
C ARG A 436 -15.18 -12.17 11.60
N LYS A 437 -15.95 -13.00 10.91
CA LYS A 437 -16.05 -14.44 11.20
C LYS A 437 -14.91 -15.26 10.61
N HIS A 438 -14.42 -14.84 9.45
CA HIS A 438 -13.40 -15.52 8.67
C HIS A 438 -12.39 -14.48 8.13
N PRO A 439 -11.40 -14.05 8.94
CA PRO A 439 -10.48 -12.96 8.59
C PRO A 439 -9.63 -13.18 7.34
N THR A 440 -9.53 -14.42 6.88
CA THR A 440 -8.81 -14.78 5.66
C THR A 440 -9.67 -14.68 4.40
N LEU A 441 -11.00 -14.64 4.53
CA LEU A 441 -11.92 -14.52 3.41
C LEU A 441 -12.27 -13.06 3.16
N ARG A 442 -12.32 -12.68 1.88
CA ARG A 442 -12.74 -11.35 1.46
C ARG A 442 -13.88 -11.45 0.47
N LEU A 443 -14.85 -10.55 0.53
CA LEU A 443 -15.84 -10.37 -0.52
C LEU A 443 -15.46 -9.12 -1.33
N SER A 444 -15.16 -9.32 -2.61
CA SER A 444 -14.91 -8.22 -3.56
C SER A 444 -16.15 -8.01 -4.41
N SER A 445 -16.69 -6.79 -4.43
CA SER A 445 -17.91 -6.46 -5.16
C SER A 445 -17.67 -5.37 -6.21
N SER A 446 -17.86 -5.75 -7.47
CA SER A 446 -17.74 -4.89 -8.65
C SER A 446 -19.10 -4.59 -9.25
N HIS A 447 -19.45 -3.30 -9.34
CA HIS A 447 -20.79 -2.85 -9.72
C HIS A 447 -20.85 -2.49 -11.22
N VAL A 448 -21.21 -3.48 -12.04
CA VAL A 448 -21.27 -3.36 -13.51
C VAL A 448 -22.68 -3.55 -14.07
N GLY A 449 -23.68 -3.67 -13.18
CA GLY A 449 -25.09 -3.87 -13.52
C GLY A 449 -25.49 -5.35 -13.59
N SER A 450 -26.80 -5.62 -13.47
CA SER A 450 -27.34 -6.98 -13.36
C SER A 450 -27.01 -7.86 -14.56
N VAL A 451 -27.22 -7.36 -15.79
CA VAL A 451 -26.99 -8.12 -17.03
C VAL A 451 -25.51 -8.52 -17.15
N SER A 452 -24.60 -7.57 -16.93
CA SER A 452 -23.16 -7.82 -16.92
C SER A 452 -22.75 -8.85 -15.86
N GLY A 453 -23.43 -8.85 -14.69
CA GLY A 453 -23.22 -9.85 -13.64
C GLY A 453 -23.63 -11.26 -14.06
N LEU A 454 -24.78 -11.42 -14.71
CA LEU A 454 -25.20 -12.71 -15.26
C LEU A 454 -24.21 -13.18 -16.34
N LEU A 455 -23.77 -12.31 -17.25
CA LEU A 455 -22.75 -12.67 -18.24
C LEU A 455 -21.41 -13.09 -17.60
N ALA A 456 -21.01 -12.46 -16.49
CA ALA A 456 -19.80 -12.84 -15.76
C ALA A 456 -19.93 -14.24 -15.14
N LEU A 457 -21.09 -14.59 -14.58
CA LEU A 457 -21.36 -15.97 -14.13
C LEU A 457 -21.32 -16.96 -15.31
N GLN A 458 -21.92 -16.61 -16.44
CA GLN A 458 -21.91 -17.45 -17.64
C GLN A 458 -20.48 -17.74 -18.12
N ARG A 459 -19.58 -16.76 -18.00
CA ARG A 459 -18.17 -16.87 -18.38
C ARG A 459 -17.29 -17.48 -17.30
N ASN A 460 -17.85 -17.86 -16.14
CA ASN A 460 -17.10 -18.33 -14.98
C ASN A 460 -16.04 -17.32 -14.50
N GLU A 461 -16.45 -16.06 -14.39
CA GLU A 461 -15.63 -14.91 -13.96
C GLU A 461 -16.05 -14.34 -12.60
N ALA A 462 -17.11 -14.88 -11.99
CA ALA A 462 -17.58 -14.50 -10.66
C ALA A 462 -18.15 -15.72 -9.93
N HIS A 463 -18.17 -15.67 -8.60
CA HIS A 463 -18.86 -16.67 -7.78
C HIS A 463 -20.32 -16.30 -7.55
N LEU A 464 -20.63 -15.00 -7.53
CA LEU A 464 -21.98 -14.49 -7.30
C LEU A 464 -22.24 -13.20 -8.11
N ALA A 465 -23.50 -12.99 -8.47
CA ALA A 465 -23.94 -11.79 -9.18
C ALA A 465 -25.22 -11.22 -8.57
N GLY A 466 -25.19 -9.92 -8.24
CA GLY A 466 -26.38 -9.18 -7.85
C GLY A 466 -27.28 -8.93 -9.06
N SER A 467 -28.57 -9.28 -8.97
CA SER A 467 -29.55 -9.06 -10.04
C SER A 467 -30.87 -8.48 -9.53
N HIS A 468 -31.35 -7.45 -10.24
CA HIS A 468 -32.65 -6.81 -10.02
C HIS A 468 -33.31 -6.51 -11.38
N LEU A 469 -33.45 -7.53 -12.23
CA LEU A 469 -34.01 -7.39 -13.56
C LEU A 469 -35.51 -7.67 -13.51
N LEU A 470 -36.31 -6.66 -13.85
CA LEU A 470 -37.75 -6.80 -14.01
C LEU A 470 -38.05 -7.26 -15.43
N ASP A 471 -38.88 -8.29 -15.56
CA ASP A 471 -39.49 -8.68 -16.82
C ASP A 471 -40.79 -7.89 -17.00
N GLU A 472 -40.85 -7.03 -18.02
CA GLU A 472 -41.98 -6.10 -18.23
C GLU A 472 -43.28 -6.79 -18.65
N GLU A 473 -43.22 -8.03 -19.13
CA GLU A 473 -44.40 -8.78 -19.56
C GLU A 473 -45.03 -9.52 -18.40
N SER A 474 -44.22 -10.28 -17.66
CA SER A 474 -44.68 -11.09 -16.52
C SER A 474 -44.78 -10.28 -15.21
N GLY A 475 -44.00 -9.22 -15.06
CA GLY A 475 -43.83 -8.51 -13.78
C GLY A 475 -42.94 -9.24 -12.78
N GLU A 476 -42.38 -10.40 -13.13
CA GLU A 476 -41.48 -11.15 -12.27
C GLU A 476 -40.06 -10.59 -12.31
N TYR A 477 -39.34 -10.74 -11.20
CA TYR A 477 -37.94 -10.37 -11.11
C TYR A 477 -37.03 -11.57 -11.31
N ASN A 478 -35.96 -11.38 -12.08
CA ASN A 478 -34.78 -12.24 -12.23
C ASN A 478 -34.99 -13.62 -12.87
N THR A 479 -36.06 -14.34 -12.55
CA THR A 479 -36.31 -15.74 -12.95
C THR A 479 -36.17 -15.95 -14.46
N GLY A 480 -36.91 -15.20 -15.27
CA GLY A 480 -36.85 -15.30 -16.73
C GLY A 480 -35.48 -14.95 -17.33
N TYR A 481 -34.79 -13.95 -16.77
CA TYR A 481 -33.44 -13.59 -17.21
C TYR A 481 -32.39 -14.64 -16.85
N ILE A 482 -32.47 -15.19 -15.63
CA ILE A 482 -31.58 -16.28 -15.18
C ILE A 482 -31.78 -17.52 -16.05
N GLN A 483 -33.03 -17.88 -16.35
CA GLN A 483 -33.32 -19.01 -17.23
C GLN A 483 -32.65 -18.80 -18.59
N ARG A 484 -32.95 -17.69 -19.27
CA ARG A 484 -32.44 -17.39 -20.63
C ARG A 484 -30.94 -17.21 -20.71
N MET A 485 -30.33 -16.52 -19.73
CA MET A 485 -28.92 -16.13 -19.81
C MET A 485 -27.96 -17.14 -19.18
N LEU A 486 -28.42 -17.97 -18.25
CA LEU A 486 -27.58 -18.90 -17.50
C LEU A 486 -27.99 -20.35 -17.74
N VAL A 487 -29.22 -20.71 -17.33
CA VAL A 487 -29.67 -22.11 -17.31
C VAL A 487 -29.74 -22.70 -18.72
N ASP A 488 -30.32 -21.97 -19.67
CA ASP A 488 -30.40 -22.38 -21.08
C ASP A 488 -29.02 -22.51 -21.74
N HIS A 489 -27.99 -21.90 -21.15
CA HIS A 489 -26.60 -21.98 -21.59
C HIS A 489 -25.78 -22.99 -20.75
N GLY A 490 -26.44 -23.84 -19.95
CA GLY A 490 -25.80 -24.90 -19.18
C GLY A 490 -25.11 -24.45 -17.89
N VAL A 491 -25.37 -23.23 -17.43
CA VAL A 491 -24.77 -22.69 -16.20
C VAL A 491 -25.65 -23.06 -15.01
N HIS A 492 -25.10 -23.83 -14.06
CA HIS A 492 -25.79 -24.18 -12.83
C HIS A 492 -25.65 -23.07 -11.80
N VAL A 493 -26.79 -22.52 -11.37
CA VAL A 493 -26.83 -21.45 -10.37
C VAL A 493 -27.92 -21.71 -9.33
N VAL A 494 -27.73 -21.12 -8.14
CA VAL A 494 -28.74 -21.07 -7.10
C VAL A 494 -29.22 -19.62 -6.97
N LEU A 495 -30.51 -19.40 -7.15
CA LEU A 495 -31.13 -18.10 -6.91
C LEU A 495 -31.40 -17.95 -5.41
N LEU A 496 -30.67 -17.04 -4.76
CA LEU A 496 -30.87 -16.70 -3.36
C LEU A 496 -31.61 -15.37 -3.23
N GLY A 497 -32.84 -15.42 -2.71
CA GLY A 497 -33.55 -14.22 -2.30
C GLY A 497 -32.86 -13.63 -1.07
N PHE A 498 -32.22 -12.47 -1.23
CA PHE A 498 -31.41 -11.88 -0.15
C PHE A 498 -32.19 -10.82 0.64
N VAL A 499 -32.64 -9.76 -0.04
CA VAL A 499 -33.44 -8.69 0.57
C VAL A 499 -34.58 -8.27 -0.34
N ASN A 500 -35.70 -7.89 0.28
CA ASN A 500 -36.79 -7.20 -0.42
C ASN A 500 -36.55 -5.70 -0.38
N ARG A 501 -36.65 -5.03 -1.54
CA ARG A 501 -36.51 -3.58 -1.64
C ARG A 501 -37.87 -2.93 -1.83
N THR A 502 -38.21 -1.96 -0.98
CA THR A 502 -39.37 -1.10 -1.19
C THR A 502 -38.99 0.05 -2.13
N GLN A 503 -39.75 0.25 -3.20
CA GLN A 503 -39.59 1.37 -4.12
C GLN A 503 -40.81 2.28 -4.02
N GLY A 504 -40.58 3.60 -4.13
CA GLY A 504 -41.64 4.59 -4.02
C GLY A 504 -41.15 5.99 -4.39
N LEU A 505 -42.03 6.97 -4.24
CA LEU A 505 -41.71 8.38 -4.47
C LEU A 505 -40.97 8.95 -3.26
N ILE A 506 -39.83 9.62 -3.51
CA ILE A 506 -39.14 10.42 -2.50
C ILE A 506 -39.69 11.84 -2.59
N VAL A 507 -40.24 12.36 -1.50
CA VAL A 507 -40.88 13.68 -1.44
C VAL A 507 -40.26 14.55 -0.34
N PRO A 508 -40.39 15.89 -0.40
CA PRO A 508 -39.95 16.76 0.68
C PRO A 508 -40.61 16.42 2.02
N LYS A 509 -39.91 16.71 3.12
CA LYS A 509 -40.40 16.47 4.48
C LYS A 509 -41.78 17.09 4.68
N GLY A 510 -42.71 16.31 5.23
CA GLY A 510 -44.11 16.71 5.44
C GLY A 510 -45.02 16.51 4.23
N ASN A 511 -44.50 16.00 3.10
CA ASN A 511 -45.25 15.77 1.86
C ASN A 511 -46.15 16.97 1.50
N PRO A 512 -45.57 18.16 1.24
CA PRO A 512 -46.33 19.41 1.15
C PRO A 512 -47.39 19.42 0.03
N LYS A 513 -47.24 18.55 -0.97
CA LYS A 513 -48.19 18.40 -2.08
C LYS A 513 -49.19 17.25 -1.88
N GLY A 514 -49.10 16.50 -0.78
CA GLY A 514 -49.99 15.39 -0.47
C GLY A 514 -49.92 14.23 -1.47
N LEU A 515 -48.75 13.94 -2.03
CA LEU A 515 -48.57 12.87 -3.02
C LEU A 515 -48.70 11.49 -2.36
N GLY A 516 -49.57 10.63 -2.89
CA GLY A 516 -49.84 9.28 -2.39
C GLY A 516 -49.88 8.19 -3.46
N ALA A 517 -50.00 8.56 -4.74
CA ALA A 517 -50.04 7.64 -5.87
C ALA A 517 -49.22 8.15 -7.06
N LEU A 518 -49.01 7.30 -8.07
CA LEU A 518 -48.34 7.70 -9.31
C LEU A 518 -49.18 8.66 -10.15
N ASP A 519 -50.50 8.59 -10.02
CA ASP A 519 -51.46 9.49 -10.67
C ASP A 519 -51.23 10.96 -10.28
N ASP A 520 -50.73 11.21 -9.06
CA ASP A 520 -50.40 12.56 -8.61
C ASP A 520 -49.27 13.22 -9.43
N LEU A 521 -48.48 12.43 -10.17
CA LEU A 521 -47.43 12.94 -11.06
C LEU A 521 -47.99 13.65 -12.31
N LEU A 522 -49.28 13.51 -12.59
CA LEU A 522 -49.97 14.20 -13.69
C LEU A 522 -50.39 15.63 -13.35
N ARG A 523 -50.26 16.04 -12.08
CA ARG A 523 -50.65 17.37 -11.65
C ARG A 523 -49.68 18.42 -12.17
N ASP A 524 -50.21 19.53 -12.66
CA ASP A 524 -49.41 20.64 -13.22
C ASP A 524 -48.48 21.30 -12.19
N ASP A 525 -48.79 21.16 -10.89
CA ASP A 525 -47.95 21.68 -9.81
C ASP A 525 -46.81 20.72 -9.42
N VAL A 526 -46.67 19.55 -10.05
CA VAL A 526 -45.66 18.53 -9.72
C VAL A 526 -44.60 18.41 -10.82
N VAL A 527 -43.33 18.51 -10.42
CA VAL A 527 -42.18 18.23 -11.29
C VAL A 527 -41.46 17.01 -10.74
N PHE A 528 -41.34 15.97 -11.56
CA PHE A 528 -40.73 14.70 -11.19
C PHE A 528 -39.28 14.62 -11.68
N VAL A 529 -38.34 14.54 -10.75
CA VAL A 529 -36.94 14.27 -11.09
C VAL A 529 -36.74 12.78 -11.24
N ASN A 530 -36.62 12.33 -12.47
CA ASN A 530 -36.50 10.93 -12.80
C ASN A 530 -35.08 10.36 -12.62
N ARG A 531 -34.97 9.04 -12.49
CA ARG A 531 -33.70 8.32 -12.62
C ARG A 531 -33.24 8.27 -14.08
N GLN A 532 -31.94 8.08 -14.29
CA GLN A 532 -31.36 7.92 -15.62
C GLN A 532 -32.02 6.77 -16.39
N ARG A 533 -32.12 6.91 -17.72
CA ARG A 533 -32.65 5.87 -18.61
C ARG A 533 -31.87 4.56 -18.42
N GLY A 534 -32.58 3.44 -18.46
CA GLY A 534 -32.01 2.10 -18.25
C GLY A 534 -31.79 1.68 -16.79
N ALA A 535 -32.02 2.57 -15.81
CA ALA A 535 -32.03 2.16 -14.41
C ALA A 535 -33.23 1.23 -14.10
N GLY A 536 -33.02 0.17 -13.32
CA GLY A 536 -34.10 -0.77 -12.95
C GLY A 536 -35.30 -0.10 -12.29
N THR A 537 -35.09 0.94 -11.48
CA THR A 537 -36.17 1.77 -10.91
C THR A 537 -36.98 2.51 -11.96
N ARG A 538 -36.35 2.95 -13.07
CA ARG A 538 -37.10 3.58 -14.16
C ARG A 538 -37.89 2.54 -14.95
N VAL A 539 -37.33 1.35 -15.18
CA VAL A 539 -38.06 0.24 -15.80
C VAL A 539 -39.29 -0.13 -14.96
N LEU A 540 -39.15 -0.22 -13.63
CA LEU A 540 -40.29 -0.44 -12.74
C LEU A 540 -41.33 0.70 -12.84
N LEU A 541 -40.90 1.96 -12.83
CA LEU A 541 -41.82 3.09 -12.99
C LEU A 541 -42.57 3.01 -14.31
N ASP A 542 -41.89 2.78 -15.43
CA ASP A 542 -42.52 2.67 -16.75
C ASP A 542 -43.50 1.48 -16.80
N TYR A 543 -43.17 0.34 -16.18
CA TYR A 543 -44.09 -0.80 -16.00
C TYR A 543 -45.34 -0.44 -15.18
N GLU A 544 -45.16 0.24 -14.05
CA GLU A 544 -46.26 0.66 -13.17
C GLU A 544 -47.14 1.74 -13.80
N LEU A 545 -46.58 2.65 -14.60
CA LEU A 545 -47.34 3.63 -15.38
C LEU A 545 -48.16 2.94 -16.49
N LYS A 546 -47.56 1.97 -17.22
CA LYS A 546 -48.28 1.17 -18.23
C LYS A 546 -49.47 0.42 -17.61
N LYS A 547 -49.30 -0.21 -16.44
CA LYS A 547 -50.38 -0.89 -15.71
C LYS A 547 -51.54 0.05 -15.36
N ARG A 548 -51.26 1.33 -15.11
CA ARG A 548 -52.26 2.36 -14.79
C ARG A 548 -52.77 3.10 -16.03
N ALA A 549 -52.33 2.73 -17.22
CA ALA A 549 -52.61 3.46 -18.48
C ALA A 549 -52.22 4.95 -18.44
N ILE A 550 -51.20 5.30 -17.65
CA ILE A 550 -50.69 6.67 -17.56
C ILE A 550 -49.65 6.89 -18.67
N ASN A 551 -49.83 7.93 -19.49
CA ASN A 551 -48.85 8.30 -20.50
C ASN A 551 -47.70 9.09 -19.86
N ALA A 552 -46.50 8.51 -19.83
CA ALA A 552 -45.31 9.13 -19.23
C ALA A 552 -44.96 10.51 -19.82
N ARG A 553 -45.44 10.86 -21.03
CA ARG A 553 -45.25 12.20 -21.62
C ARG A 553 -46.07 13.30 -20.95
N GLN A 554 -47.06 12.94 -20.13
CA GLN A 554 -47.87 13.90 -19.38
C GLN A 554 -47.24 14.27 -18.03
N ILE A 555 -46.21 13.55 -17.60
CA ILE A 555 -45.47 13.85 -16.38
C ILE A 555 -44.43 14.92 -16.69
N GLN A 556 -44.43 16.02 -15.93
CA GLN A 556 -43.42 17.07 -16.08
C GLN A 556 -42.10 16.66 -15.41
N GLY A 557 -40.98 16.77 -16.13
CA GLY A 557 -39.62 16.54 -15.59
C GLY A 557 -38.78 15.51 -16.33
#